data_AF-A0A351IVN2-F1
#
_entry.id   AF-A0A351IVN2-F1
#
_cell.length_a   1.000
_cell.length_b   1.000
_cell.length_c   1.000
_cell.angle_alpha   90.00
_cell.angle_beta   90.00
_cell.angle_gamma   90.00
#
_symmetry.space_group_name_H-M   'P 1'
#
loop_
_entity.id
_entity.type
_entity.pdbx_description
1 polymer ?
#
loop_
_entity_poly.entity_id
_entity_poly.type
_entity_poly.pdbx_seq_one_letter_code
_entity_poly.pdbx_strand_id
1 'polypeptide(L)'
;AETRAEALDGARLMVTQYLGQQPHIMKASGVPESVLEEIGRVLTWPATHDQVEAASKLVPDDIVQMICAAGTADEVREKVARYMADGCTCPILYPLGPDVRLMIDTFAEWTP
;
A
#
# COMPACT_ATOMS: atom_id res chain seq x y z
N ALA A 1 8.38 0.80 -11.00
CA ALA A 1 9.30 -0.14 -10.38
C ALA A 1 9.58 -1.24 -11.40
N GLU A 2 10.81 -1.71 -11.50
CA GLU A 2 11.19 -2.72 -12.49
C GLU A 2 10.85 -4.13 -11.99
N THR A 3 10.77 -4.30 -10.66
CA THR A 3 10.40 -5.58 -10.03
C THR A 3 9.19 -5.48 -9.11
N ARG A 4 8.55 -6.62 -8.85
CA ARG A 4 7.46 -6.75 -7.86
C ARG A 4 7.90 -6.29 -6.46
N ALA A 5 9.10 -6.67 -6.04
CA ALA A 5 9.64 -6.31 -4.73
C ALA A 5 9.76 -4.79 -4.58
N GLU A 6 10.38 -4.12 -5.57
CA GLU A 6 10.48 -2.65 -5.58
C GLU A 6 9.11 -1.95 -5.60
N ALA A 7 8.11 -2.53 -6.28
CA ALA A 7 6.75 -1.98 -6.29
C ALA A 7 6.10 -2.04 -4.90
N LEU A 8 6.27 -3.16 -4.20
CA LEU A 8 5.79 -3.32 -2.82
C LEU A 8 6.57 -2.42 -1.86
N ASP A 9 7.89 -2.29 -2.06
CA ASP A 9 8.74 -1.42 -1.25
C ASP A 9 8.35 0.06 -1.35
N GLY A 10 8.09 0.54 -2.56
CA GLY A 10 7.59 1.91 -2.77
C GLY A 10 6.25 2.16 -2.07
N ALA A 11 5.34 1.18 -2.12
CA ALA A 11 4.04 1.29 -1.46
C ALA A 11 4.13 1.19 0.08
N ARG A 12 5.08 0.40 0.59
CA ARG A 12 5.21 0.10 2.02
C ARG A 12 5.45 1.33 2.86
N LEU A 13 6.21 2.31 2.36
CA LEU A 13 6.45 3.57 3.07
C LEU A 13 5.15 4.36 3.30
N MET A 14 4.25 4.39 2.30
CA MET A 14 2.95 5.04 2.47
C MET A 14 2.07 4.25 3.43
N VAL A 15 1.98 2.92 3.26
CA VAL A 15 1.17 2.04 4.13
C VAL A 15 1.61 2.17 5.60
N THR A 16 2.91 2.22 5.85
CA THR A 16 3.49 2.36 7.20
C THR A 16 3.05 3.66 7.88
N GLN A 17 3.04 4.77 7.14
CA GLN A 17 2.55 6.06 7.67
C GLN A 17 1.09 5.96 8.09
N TYR A 18 0.24 5.32 7.29
CA TYR A 18 -1.17 5.13 7.64
C TYR A 18 -1.38 4.17 8.83
N LEU A 19 -0.59 3.10 8.92
CA LEU A 19 -0.60 2.18 10.06
C LEU A 19 -0.28 2.89 11.37
N GLY A 20 0.70 3.81 11.35
CA GLY A 20 1.06 4.62 12.50
C GLY A 20 0.07 5.73 12.84
N GLN A 21 -0.47 6.44 11.83
CA GLN A 21 -1.34 7.59 12.04
C GLN A 21 -2.79 7.22 12.33
N GLN A 22 -3.29 6.11 11.78
CA GLN A 22 -4.69 5.69 11.85
C GLN A 22 -4.82 4.20 12.27
N PRO A 23 -4.27 3.79 13.42
CA PRO A 23 -4.22 2.37 13.81
C PRO A 23 -5.60 1.74 13.97
N HIS A 24 -6.62 2.52 14.34
CA HIS A 24 -7.99 2.04 14.49
C HIS A 24 -8.65 1.69 13.14
N ILE A 25 -8.35 2.45 12.08
CA ILE A 25 -8.82 2.13 10.72
C ILE A 25 -8.20 0.80 10.28
N MET A 26 -6.92 0.60 10.58
CA MET A 26 -6.19 -0.60 10.15
C MET A 26 -6.63 -1.85 10.89
N LYS A 27 -6.93 -1.73 12.19
CA LYS A 27 -7.58 -2.81 12.95
C LYS A 27 -8.93 -3.18 12.32
N ALA A 28 -9.73 -2.20 11.92
CA ALA A 28 -11.01 -2.44 11.24
C ALA A 28 -10.83 -3.07 9.85
N SER A 29 -9.74 -2.78 9.15
CA SER A 29 -9.34 -3.41 7.88
C SER A 29 -8.81 -4.84 8.01
N GLY A 30 -8.69 -5.37 9.24
CA GLY A 30 -8.24 -6.74 9.49
C GLY A 30 -6.73 -6.90 9.67
N VAL A 31 -5.98 -5.81 9.82
CA VAL A 31 -4.55 -5.88 10.15
C VAL A 31 -4.38 -6.41 11.58
N PRO A 32 -3.51 -7.42 11.81
CA PRO A 32 -3.29 -7.97 13.15
C PRO A 32 -2.84 -6.90 14.15
N GLU A 33 -3.42 -6.93 15.35
CA GLU A 33 -3.08 -5.98 16.41
C GLU A 33 -1.61 -6.04 16.82
N SER A 34 -1.00 -7.23 16.78
CA SER A 34 0.44 -7.40 17.05
C SER A 34 1.32 -6.61 16.08
N VAL A 35 0.96 -6.53 14.80
CA VAL A 35 1.70 -5.75 13.80
C VAL A 35 1.58 -4.25 14.10
N LEU A 36 0.39 -3.79 14.48
CA LEU A 36 0.15 -2.39 14.85
C LEU A 36 0.94 -1.99 16.11
N GLU A 37 1.00 -2.87 17.11
CA GLU A 37 1.79 -2.66 18.32
C GLU A 37 3.30 -2.56 18.03
N GLU A 38 3.83 -3.44 17.19
CA GLU A 38 5.24 -3.42 16.79
C GLU A 38 5.60 -2.14 16.04
N ILE A 39 4.76 -1.71 15.09
CA ILE A 39 4.93 -0.44 14.38
C ILE A 39 4.86 0.74 15.35
N GLY A 40 3.90 0.75 16.27
CA GLY A 40 3.70 1.84 17.24
C GLY A 40 4.86 2.03 18.23
N ARG A 41 5.70 1.00 18.44
CA ARG A 41 6.93 1.12 19.25
C ARG A 41 8.05 1.90 18.54
N VAL A 42 8.02 1.93 17.21
CA VAL A 42 9.04 2.58 16.37
C VAL A 42 8.55 3.94 15.87
N LEU A 43 7.30 3.98 15.41
CA LEU A 43 6.69 5.11 14.75
C LEU A 43 5.74 5.82 15.72
N THR A 44 6.25 6.89 16.33
CA THR A 44 5.50 7.77 17.24
C THR A 44 5.08 9.04 16.52
N TRP A 45 3.96 9.65 16.92
CA TRP A 45 3.54 10.94 16.34
C TRP A 45 4.26 12.12 17.01
N PRO A 46 4.77 13.12 16.25
CA PRO A 46 4.83 13.19 14.79
C PRO A 46 5.95 12.30 14.23
N ALA A 47 5.62 11.50 13.20
CA ALA A 47 6.56 10.53 12.64
C ALA A 47 7.62 11.22 11.76
N THR A 48 8.89 10.89 11.96
CA THR A 48 9.97 11.29 11.04
C THR A 48 10.08 10.32 9.86
N HIS A 49 10.75 10.74 8.78
CA HIS A 49 11.02 9.86 7.63
C HIS A 49 11.79 8.60 8.06
N ASP A 50 12.84 8.76 8.87
CA ASP A 50 13.64 7.65 9.38
C ASP A 50 12.82 6.67 10.23
N GLN A 51 11.86 7.16 11.02
CA GLN A 51 10.93 6.29 11.76
C GLN A 51 10.00 5.51 10.83
N VAL A 52 9.53 6.13 9.76
CA VAL A 52 8.71 5.47 8.72
C VAL A 52 9.52 4.38 8.05
N GLU A 53 10.74 4.68 7.60
CA GLU A 53 11.61 3.68 6.98
C GLU A 53 11.93 2.52 7.93
N ALA A 54 12.25 2.81 9.20
CA ALA A 54 12.52 1.79 10.20
C ALA A 54 11.31 0.90 10.48
N ALA A 55 10.13 1.50 10.67
CA ALA A 55 8.89 0.77 10.91
C ALA A 55 8.41 -0.01 9.66
N SER A 56 8.72 0.49 8.46
CA SER A 56 8.31 -0.17 7.21
C SER A 56 8.87 -1.59 7.08
N LYS A 57 10.03 -1.86 7.68
CA LYS A 57 10.65 -3.20 7.69
C LYS A 57 9.82 -4.24 8.46
N LEU A 58 8.88 -3.80 9.28
CA LEU A 58 7.95 -4.63 10.05
C LEU A 58 6.64 -4.90 9.30
N VAL A 59 6.39 -4.22 8.19
CA VAL A 59 5.14 -4.36 7.41
C VAL A 59 5.31 -5.46 6.37
N PRO A 60 4.63 -6.61 6.48
CA PRO A 60 4.79 -7.67 5.52
C PRO A 60 4.05 -7.35 4.21
N ASP A 61 4.45 -8.03 3.12
CA ASP A 61 3.92 -7.80 1.77
C ASP A 61 2.40 -8.01 1.67
N ASP A 62 1.85 -8.95 2.43
CA ASP A 62 0.41 -9.24 2.45
C ASP A 62 -0.40 -8.06 3.01
N ILE A 63 0.10 -7.36 4.03
CA ILE A 63 -0.49 -6.10 4.54
C ILE A 63 -0.42 -5.00 3.48
N VAL A 64 0.70 -4.90 2.75
CA VAL A 64 0.82 -3.95 1.63
C VAL A 64 -0.24 -4.25 0.56
N GLN A 65 -0.38 -5.52 0.14
CA GLN A 65 -1.36 -5.93 -0.88
C GLN A 65 -2.81 -5.95 -0.38
N MET A 66 -3.02 -6.05 0.93
CA MET A 66 -4.34 -5.94 1.54
C MET A 66 -4.91 -4.53 1.36
N ILE A 67 -4.06 -3.50 1.49
CA ILE A 67 -4.49 -2.10 1.56
C ILE A 67 -4.22 -1.35 0.24
N CYS A 68 -3.18 -1.74 -0.49
CA CYS A 68 -2.69 -1.02 -1.67
C CYS A 68 -2.74 -1.92 -2.92
N ALA A 69 -3.07 -1.31 -4.06
CA ALA A 69 -2.85 -1.93 -5.37
C ALA A 69 -1.38 -1.74 -5.76
N ALA A 70 -0.52 -2.66 -5.30
CA ALA A 70 0.92 -2.63 -5.54
C ALA A 70 1.45 -4.03 -5.89
N GLY A 71 2.44 -4.08 -6.78
CA GLY A 71 3.04 -5.32 -7.27
C GLY A 71 3.21 -5.28 -8.79
N THR A 72 3.03 -6.43 -9.42
CA THR A 72 3.00 -6.58 -10.88
C THR A 72 1.76 -5.92 -11.49
N ALA A 73 1.78 -5.67 -12.81
CA ALA A 73 0.63 -5.11 -13.53
C ALA A 73 -0.66 -5.92 -13.29
N ASP A 74 -0.58 -7.26 -13.30
CA ASP A 74 -1.72 -8.14 -13.09
C ASP A 74 -2.27 -8.04 -11.66
N GLU A 75 -1.40 -8.04 -10.65
CA GLU A 75 -1.81 -7.90 -9.24
C GLU A 75 -2.50 -6.55 -8.98
N VAL A 76 -1.99 -5.47 -9.58
CA VAL A 76 -2.56 -4.12 -9.43
C VAL A 76 -3.92 -4.06 -10.12
N ARG A 77 -4.05 -4.57 -11.35
CA ARG A 77 -5.33 -4.65 -12.08
C ARG A 77 -6.36 -5.51 -11.34
N GLU A 78 -5.96 -6.68 -10.84
CA GLU A 78 -6.83 -7.56 -10.05
C GLU A 78 -7.31 -6.88 -8.77
N LYS A 79 -6.43 -6.13 -8.09
CA LYS A 79 -6.82 -5.36 -6.90
C LYS A 79 -7.84 -4.27 -7.24
N VAL A 80 -7.62 -3.52 -8.32
CA VAL A 80 -8.57 -2.49 -8.78
C VAL A 80 -9.90 -3.11 -9.21
N ALA A 81 -9.88 -4.24 -9.93
CA ALA A 81 -11.09 -4.99 -10.29
C ALA A 81 -11.90 -5.39 -9.05
N ARG A 82 -11.24 -5.86 -7.98
CA ARG A 82 -11.90 -6.18 -6.70
C ARG A 82 -12.55 -4.95 -6.08
N TYR A 83 -11.85 -3.81 -6.03
CA TYR A 83 -12.46 -2.57 -5.54
C TYR A 83 -13.72 -2.20 -6.32
N MET A 84 -13.71 -2.37 -7.64
CA MET A 84 -14.87 -2.09 -8.48
C MET A 84 -16.01 -3.10 -8.26
N ALA A 85 -15.69 -4.38 -8.13
CA ALA A 85 -16.66 -5.42 -7.79
C ALA A 85 -17.32 -5.18 -6.42
N ASP A 86 -16.57 -4.60 -5.47
CA ASP A 86 -17.06 -4.22 -4.13
C ASP A 86 -17.81 -2.87 -4.12
N GLY A 87 -18.02 -2.24 -5.29
CA GLY A 87 -18.88 -1.06 -5.45
C GLY A 87 -18.15 0.25 -5.73
N CYS A 88 -16.82 0.24 -5.93
CA CYS A 88 -16.09 1.42 -6.40
C CYS A 88 -16.48 1.76 -7.85
N THR A 89 -16.98 2.97 -8.10
CA THR A 89 -17.40 3.40 -9.45
C THR A 89 -16.36 4.25 -10.18
N CYS A 90 -15.36 4.77 -9.46
CA CYS A 90 -14.32 5.64 -10.03
C CYS A 90 -13.01 5.47 -9.24
N PRO A 91 -12.20 4.44 -9.55
CA PRO A 91 -10.90 4.26 -8.92
C PRO A 91 -9.95 5.42 -9.27
N ILE A 92 -9.33 6.02 -8.25
CA ILE A 92 -8.29 7.04 -8.43
C ILE A 92 -6.93 6.39 -8.18
N LEU A 93 -6.09 6.33 -9.22
CA LEU A 93 -4.76 5.74 -9.13
C LEU A 93 -3.73 6.81 -8.76
N TYR A 94 -3.11 6.64 -7.59
CA TYR A 94 -2.02 7.48 -7.12
C TYR A 94 -0.67 6.78 -7.37
N PRO A 95 0.24 7.35 -8.17
CA PRO A 95 1.51 6.72 -8.49
C PRO A 95 2.46 6.75 -7.29
N LEU A 96 2.86 5.56 -6.83
CA LEU A 96 3.82 5.37 -5.74
C LEU A 96 5.24 5.04 -6.23
N GLY A 97 5.35 4.62 -7.50
CA GLY A 97 6.62 4.35 -8.15
C GLY A 97 7.23 5.60 -8.80
N PRO A 98 8.53 5.56 -9.12
CA PRO A 98 9.23 6.70 -9.73
C PRO A 98 8.80 6.99 -11.17
N ASP A 99 8.20 6.00 -11.87
CA ASP A 99 7.70 6.15 -13.24
C ASP A 99 6.17 6.21 -13.26
N VAL A 100 5.65 7.43 -13.44
CA VAL A 100 4.21 7.68 -13.57
C VAL A 100 3.65 7.13 -14.88
N ARG A 101 4.43 7.13 -15.97
CA ARG A 101 3.96 6.66 -17.28
C ARG A 101 3.72 5.16 -17.24
N LEU A 102 4.60 4.41 -16.56
CA LEU A 102 4.39 2.98 -16.36
C LEU A 102 3.03 2.67 -15.74
N MET A 103 2.57 3.44 -14.74
CA MET A 103 1.24 3.27 -14.15
C MET A 103 0.14 3.56 -15.17
N ILE A 104 0.26 4.65 -15.92
CA ILE A 104 -0.72 5.04 -16.95
C ILE A 104 -0.81 3.95 -18.03
N ASP A 105 0.33 3.51 -18.57
CA ASP A 105 0.42 2.51 -19.63
C ASP A 105 -0.09 1.15 -19.16
N THR A 106 0.10 0.82 -17.88
CA THR A 106 -0.47 -0.39 -17.26
C THR A 106 -2.01 -0.38 -17.31
N PHE A 107 -2.66 0.78 -17.34
CA PHE A 107 -4.12 0.88 -17.34
C PHE A 107 -4.72 1.40 -18.65
N ALA A 108 -3.91 1.84 -19.60
CA ALA A 108 -4.36 2.53 -20.82
C ALA A 108 -5.43 1.75 -21.61
N GLU A 109 -5.28 0.43 -21.72
CA GLU A 109 -6.21 -0.45 -22.45
C GLU A 109 -6.91 -1.46 -21.53
N TRP A 110 -6.81 -1.25 -20.20
CA TRP A 110 -7.40 -2.17 -19.24
C TRP A 110 -8.90 -1.92 -19.09
N THR A 111 -9.68 -2.99 -19.13
CA THR A 111 -11.09 -3.01 -18.77
C THR A 111 -11.30 -4.05 -17.66
N PRO A 112 -11.98 -3.70 -16.55
CA PRO A 112 -12.27 -4.61 -15.44
C PRO A 112 -13.22 -5.76 -15.80
#